data_AF-A0A355SCG1-F1
#
_entry.id   AF-A0A355SCG1-F1
#
_cell.length_a   1.000
_cell.length_b   1.000
_cell.length_c   1.000
_cell.angle_alpha   90.00
_cell.angle_beta   90.00
_cell.angle_gamma   90.00
#
_symmetry.space_group_name_H-M   'P 1'
#
loop_
_entity.id
_entity.type
_entity.pdbx_description
1 polymer ?
#
loop_
_entity_poly.entity_id
_entity_poly.type
_entity_poly.pdbx_seq_one_letter_code
_entity_poly.pdbx_strand_id
1 'polypeptide(L)'
;MKSIREYKNGKNAPSLNQILCQSLRYSQCCVLSVAFMSGFGIPWNYDENMVREWLNPNDIKKDELKVHENMTVLRAVYKKGNPHYCNAYNGNIDDYQNYLWDDNSFKKTITPSSQAYLIMDEIMLAKYFHNCAKGCYRESKNINGKIVDSHLLINSAKIQGKFASNYLRNEDGLFVSKKDISENPYGEPVLEDQEEQPDISDQALMLKAFSMLSYACKNPDYPMFEDEGFSLEFKKYADELYVVFKDSSDEIFESKTKDICSVISASIEYCRLCESKPDAANFITSLALELDSRIDMSGNVLRFPYENKLSSNSTCFMVLKTLMESYRFTGIEKFLNTAKALYRKLNLLWNSNACLYALDSDDKYRYTARDVSFVIAGLNSLRLFADGDMAGDAKSKLIYYFNNAVNNSKISQSRFAPPSVSDFETLFNNKRFKDGKVDSPFSDSDIPDHLDIEIAPVFAKKFTYKTKKNNFSINSSSFYSEYALCLAFEMLQMNYPEIECFYSKDGAEF
;
A
#
# COMPACT_ATOMS: atom_id res chain seq x y z
N MET A 1 -31.17 21.08 8.22
CA MET A 1 -30.28 19.90 8.27
C MET A 1 -30.86 18.87 7.33
N LYS A 2 -30.15 18.55 6.24
CA LYS A 2 -30.56 17.45 5.37
C LYS A 2 -29.96 16.16 5.93
N SER A 3 -30.80 15.16 6.18
CA SER A 3 -30.32 13.86 6.64
C SER A 3 -29.46 13.17 5.56
N ILE A 4 -28.60 12.21 5.92
CA ILE A 4 -27.86 11.35 4.96
C ILE A 4 -28.82 10.69 3.94
N ARG A 5 -30.11 10.52 4.29
CA ARG A 5 -31.14 10.04 3.36
C ARG A 5 -31.45 11.02 2.23
N GLU A 6 -31.31 12.32 2.43
CA GLU A 6 -31.65 13.32 1.40
C GLU A 6 -30.54 13.50 0.36
N TYR A 7 -29.30 13.11 0.66
CA TYR A 7 -28.23 13.00 -0.35
C TYR A 7 -28.40 11.82 -1.31
N LYS A 8 -29.23 10.82 -0.95
CA LYS A 8 -29.53 9.68 -1.85
C LYS A 8 -30.29 10.08 -3.12
N ASN A 9 -30.92 11.26 -3.14
CA ASN A 9 -31.87 11.62 -4.20
C ASN A 9 -31.29 12.52 -5.31
N GLY A 10 -29.97 12.73 -5.39
CA GLY A 10 -29.38 13.73 -6.31
C GLY A 10 -28.47 13.21 -7.44
N LYS A 11 -27.74 12.12 -7.22
CA LYS A 11 -26.86 11.41 -8.20
C LYS A 11 -26.72 9.99 -7.63
N ASN A 12 -26.63 8.96 -8.48
CA ASN A 12 -26.41 7.58 -8.02
C ASN A 12 -25.24 7.55 -7.02
N ALA A 13 -25.54 7.33 -5.73
CA ALA A 13 -24.52 7.31 -4.71
C ALA A 13 -23.54 6.17 -5.03
N PRO A 14 -22.23 6.41 -4.97
CA PRO A 14 -21.25 5.39 -5.31
C PRO A 14 -21.42 4.18 -4.39
N SER A 15 -21.25 2.98 -4.92
CA SER A 15 -21.41 1.74 -4.16
C SER A 15 -20.08 1.29 -3.54
N LEU A 16 -20.13 0.36 -2.57
CA LEU A 16 -18.91 -0.28 -2.07
C LEU A 16 -18.17 -0.99 -3.20
N ASN A 17 -18.89 -1.75 -4.02
CA ASN A 17 -18.30 -2.47 -5.15
C ASN A 17 -17.55 -1.51 -6.09
N GLN A 18 -18.11 -0.31 -6.29
CA GLN A 18 -17.46 0.70 -7.12
C GLN A 18 -16.14 1.21 -6.55
N ILE A 19 -16.10 1.58 -5.28
CA ILE A 19 -14.84 2.03 -4.70
C ILE A 19 -13.83 0.89 -4.57
N LEU A 20 -14.27 -0.36 -4.42
CA LEU A 20 -13.37 -1.53 -4.43
C LEU A 20 -12.74 -1.73 -5.81
N CYS A 21 -13.52 -1.67 -6.90
CA CYS A 21 -13.01 -1.71 -8.27
C CYS A 21 -12.01 -0.58 -8.55
N GLN A 22 -12.37 0.65 -8.18
CA GLN A 22 -11.53 1.82 -8.41
C GLN A 22 -10.24 1.77 -7.57
N SER A 23 -10.32 1.38 -6.30
CA SER A 23 -9.14 1.24 -5.43
C SER A 23 -8.14 0.23 -5.99
N LEU A 24 -8.63 -0.92 -6.48
CA LEU A 24 -7.80 -1.94 -7.09
C LEU A 24 -7.17 -1.44 -8.40
N ARG A 25 -7.95 -0.77 -9.24
CA ARG A 25 -7.43 -0.22 -10.49
C ARG A 25 -6.37 0.84 -10.23
N TYR A 26 -6.63 1.83 -9.38
CA TYR A 26 -5.68 2.90 -9.11
C TYR A 26 -4.39 2.39 -8.48
N SER A 27 -4.48 1.45 -7.53
CA SER A 27 -3.28 0.83 -6.95
C SER A 27 -2.49 0.02 -7.99
N GLN A 28 -3.16 -0.84 -8.78
CA GLN A 28 -2.53 -1.56 -9.89
C GLN A 28 -1.77 -0.61 -10.84
N CYS A 29 -2.43 0.46 -11.30
CA CYS A 29 -1.83 1.44 -12.20
C CYS A 29 -0.59 2.10 -11.57
N CYS A 30 -0.70 2.50 -10.29
CA CYS A 30 0.40 3.14 -9.58
C CYS A 30 1.60 2.22 -9.42
N VAL A 31 1.37 0.97 -9.00
CA VAL A 31 2.42 -0.02 -8.75
C VAL A 31 3.14 -0.38 -10.05
N LEU A 32 2.40 -0.72 -11.12
CA LEU A 32 3.02 -1.05 -12.42
C LEU A 32 3.77 0.14 -13.02
N SER A 33 3.23 1.35 -12.88
CA SER A 33 3.91 2.57 -13.36
C SER A 33 5.27 2.73 -12.69
N VAL A 34 5.33 2.54 -11.37
CA VAL A 34 6.57 2.69 -10.61
C VAL A 34 7.52 1.52 -10.87
N ALA A 35 7.03 0.28 -10.73
CA ALA A 35 7.86 -0.93 -10.78
C ALA A 35 8.52 -1.16 -12.14
N PHE A 36 7.81 -0.87 -13.24
CA PHE A 36 8.21 -1.32 -14.58
C PHE A 36 8.32 -0.23 -15.65
N MET A 37 7.55 0.85 -15.53
CA MET A 37 7.36 1.80 -16.64
C MET A 37 8.18 3.09 -16.49
N SER A 38 8.30 3.60 -15.26
CA SER A 38 8.73 4.98 -15.01
C SER A 38 10.24 5.22 -15.12
N GLY A 39 11.06 4.19 -14.93
CA GLY A 39 12.49 4.36 -14.67
C GLY A 39 12.79 5.12 -13.37
N PHE A 40 11.81 5.25 -12.45
CA PHE A 40 11.90 6.04 -11.22
C PHE A 40 12.74 5.36 -10.12
N GLY A 41 14.01 5.13 -10.40
CA GLY A 41 14.87 4.41 -9.48
C GLY A 41 16.23 4.06 -10.05
N ILE A 42 16.90 3.13 -9.37
CA ILE A 42 18.08 2.48 -9.93
C ILE A 42 17.60 1.25 -10.71
N PRO A 43 17.82 1.19 -12.03
CA PRO A 43 17.41 0.05 -12.83
C PRO A 43 18.27 -1.18 -12.48
N TRP A 44 17.67 -2.35 -12.62
CA TRP A 44 18.36 -3.62 -12.59
C TRP A 44 18.69 -4.03 -14.03
N ASN A 45 19.97 -4.31 -14.29
CA ASN A 45 20.39 -4.81 -15.58
C ASN A 45 19.99 -6.28 -15.70
N TYR A 46 19.02 -6.56 -16.56
CA TYR A 46 18.58 -7.93 -16.85
C TYR A 46 18.82 -8.25 -18.31
N ASP A 47 19.11 -9.51 -18.60
CA ASP A 47 18.99 -10.02 -19.95
C ASP A 47 17.62 -10.72 -20.12
N GLU A 48 17.11 -10.72 -21.35
CA GLU A 48 15.82 -11.35 -21.66
C GLU A 48 15.80 -12.85 -21.30
N ASN A 49 16.95 -13.53 -21.24
CA ASN A 49 17.00 -14.94 -20.89
C ASN A 49 16.70 -15.14 -19.39
N MET A 50 17.21 -14.28 -18.51
CA MET A 50 16.90 -14.31 -17.07
C MET A 50 15.41 -14.07 -16.82
N VAL A 51 14.79 -13.11 -17.51
CA VAL A 51 13.35 -12.89 -17.40
C VAL A 51 12.57 -14.11 -17.93
N ARG A 52 13.05 -14.76 -19.00
CA ARG A 52 12.47 -16.02 -19.49
C ARG A 52 12.69 -17.18 -18.52
N GLU A 53 13.77 -17.21 -17.74
CA GLU A 53 14.02 -18.21 -16.70
C GLU A 53 13.07 -18.06 -15.50
N TRP A 54 12.71 -16.82 -15.15
CA TRP A 54 11.70 -16.55 -14.13
C TRP A 54 10.31 -17.04 -14.53
N LEU A 55 10.04 -17.13 -15.83
CA LEU A 55 8.76 -17.54 -16.40
C LEU A 55 8.78 -19.06 -16.57
N ASN A 56 8.14 -19.77 -15.64
CA ASN A 56 8.09 -21.24 -15.67
C ASN A 56 7.30 -21.72 -16.92
N PRO A 57 7.89 -22.56 -17.80
CA PRO A 57 7.20 -23.09 -18.99
C PRO A 57 5.95 -23.94 -18.67
N ASN A 58 5.82 -24.40 -17.43
CA ASN A 58 4.65 -25.17 -16.98
C ASN A 58 3.42 -24.28 -16.74
N ASP A 59 3.60 -22.97 -16.53
CA ASP A 59 2.52 -22.04 -16.23
C ASP A 59 1.95 -21.37 -17.49
N ILE A 60 2.77 -21.18 -18.54
CA ILE A 60 2.37 -20.59 -19.83
C ILE A 60 3.10 -21.31 -20.98
N LYS A 61 2.40 -21.55 -22.10
CA LYS A 61 3.06 -22.04 -23.32
C LYS A 61 4.14 -21.06 -23.78
N LYS A 62 5.32 -21.57 -24.12
CA LYS A 62 6.51 -20.76 -24.45
C LYS A 62 6.27 -19.69 -25.53
N ASP A 63 5.40 -19.96 -26.52
CA ASP A 63 5.10 -19.03 -27.62
C ASP A 63 4.12 -17.90 -27.24
N GLU A 64 3.52 -17.98 -26.04
CA GLU A 64 2.56 -17.01 -25.51
C GLU A 64 3.18 -16.10 -24.43
N LEU A 65 4.48 -16.28 -24.13
CA LEU A 65 5.27 -15.44 -23.23
C LEU A 65 5.72 -14.18 -23.97
N LYS A 66 5.09 -13.04 -23.65
CA LYS A 66 5.53 -11.73 -24.13
C LYS A 66 5.73 -10.80 -22.95
N VAL A 67 6.98 -10.39 -22.75
CA VAL A 67 7.36 -9.30 -21.83
C VAL A 67 7.18 -7.98 -22.57
N HIS A 68 6.81 -6.93 -21.85
CA HIS A 68 6.68 -5.59 -22.41
C HIS A 68 8.02 -5.07 -22.96
N GLU A 69 7.99 -4.40 -24.11
CA GLU A 69 9.18 -3.81 -24.73
C GLU A 69 9.71 -2.67 -23.85
N ASN A 70 11.03 -2.54 -23.75
CA ASN A 70 11.70 -1.48 -22.96
C ASN A 70 11.28 -1.39 -21.48
N MET A 71 10.80 -2.50 -20.91
CA MET A 71 10.48 -2.59 -19.49
C MET A 71 11.71 -2.32 -18.64
N THR A 72 11.55 -1.61 -17.53
CA THR A 72 12.62 -1.31 -16.58
C THR A 72 12.30 -1.90 -15.22
N VAL A 73 12.94 -3.01 -14.84
CA VAL A 73 12.86 -3.54 -13.47
C VAL A 73 13.76 -2.70 -12.56
N LEU A 74 13.27 -2.31 -11.40
CA LEU A 74 14.02 -1.49 -10.45
C LEU A 74 14.61 -2.35 -9.32
N ARG A 75 15.86 -2.06 -8.94
CA ARG A 75 16.44 -2.58 -7.69
C ARG A 75 16.23 -1.63 -6.51
N ALA A 76 15.94 -0.36 -6.77
CA ALA A 76 15.58 0.60 -5.74
C ALA A 76 14.75 1.75 -6.32
N VAL A 77 13.81 2.29 -5.55
CA VAL A 77 13.07 3.51 -5.91
C VAL A 77 13.57 4.76 -5.21
N TYR A 78 13.50 5.90 -5.90
CA TYR A 78 13.85 7.19 -5.33
C TYR A 78 12.72 7.79 -4.46
N LYS A 79 13.03 8.85 -3.70
CA LYS A 79 12.12 9.49 -2.74
C LYS A 79 11.02 10.33 -3.40
N LYS A 80 11.35 11.02 -4.48
CA LYS A 80 10.45 11.95 -5.16
C LYS A 80 10.80 12.13 -6.64
N GLY A 81 9.80 12.23 -7.51
CA GLY A 81 9.96 12.58 -8.93
C GLY A 81 8.76 13.36 -9.49
N ASN A 82 8.91 13.87 -10.72
CA ASN A 82 7.79 14.39 -11.49
C ASN A 82 7.23 13.28 -12.39
N PRO A 83 5.96 12.88 -12.24
CA PRO A 83 5.41 11.75 -12.99
C PRO A 83 5.00 12.09 -14.43
N HIS A 84 5.58 13.13 -15.04
CA HIS A 84 5.31 13.43 -16.45
C HIS A 84 6.17 12.55 -17.35
N TYR A 85 5.58 12.09 -18.46
CA TYR A 85 6.31 11.32 -19.45
C TYR A 85 7.33 12.20 -20.17
N CYS A 86 8.53 11.66 -20.39
CA CYS A 86 9.59 12.36 -21.11
C CYS A 86 9.56 12.09 -22.63
N ASN A 87 8.87 11.03 -23.05
CA ASN A 87 8.76 10.61 -24.45
C ASN A 87 7.33 10.77 -24.97
N ALA A 88 7.22 11.13 -26.25
CA ALA A 88 5.93 11.14 -26.93
C ALA A 88 5.45 9.71 -27.22
N TYR A 89 4.13 9.49 -27.14
CA TYR A 89 3.55 8.18 -27.41
C TYR A 89 3.77 7.76 -28.88
N ASN A 90 4.42 6.61 -29.08
CA ASN A 90 4.77 6.09 -30.40
C ASN A 90 3.67 5.25 -31.08
N GLY A 91 2.52 5.07 -30.43
CA GLY A 91 1.41 4.25 -30.95
C GLY A 91 1.38 2.81 -30.44
N ASN A 92 2.42 2.34 -29.74
CA ASN A 92 2.49 1.00 -29.15
C ASN A 92 2.33 1.04 -27.62
N ILE A 93 1.21 0.53 -27.11
CA ILE A 93 0.94 0.49 -25.66
C ILE A 93 1.83 -0.48 -24.88
N ASP A 94 2.42 -1.46 -25.58
CA ASP A 94 3.29 -2.46 -24.96
C ASP A 94 4.76 -2.03 -24.92
N ASP A 95 5.08 -0.86 -25.47
CA ASP A 95 6.42 -0.25 -25.39
C ASP A 95 6.50 0.73 -24.23
N TYR A 96 7.23 0.34 -23.18
CA TYR A 96 7.35 1.11 -21.95
C TYR A 96 8.32 2.28 -22.06
N GLN A 97 9.05 2.44 -23.17
CA GLN A 97 9.79 3.66 -23.45
C GLN A 97 8.86 4.89 -23.47
N ASN A 98 7.59 4.71 -23.86
CA ASN A 98 6.56 5.76 -23.83
C ASN A 98 6.26 6.30 -22.44
N TYR A 99 6.61 5.58 -21.37
CA TYR A 99 6.13 5.84 -20.01
C TYR A 99 7.23 6.25 -19.03
N LEU A 100 8.46 6.42 -19.52
CA LEU A 100 9.60 6.89 -18.74
C LEU A 100 9.36 8.31 -18.23
N TRP A 101 9.79 8.58 -16.99
CA TRP A 101 9.75 9.91 -16.40
C TRP A 101 11.07 10.64 -16.64
N ASP A 102 11.04 11.97 -16.56
CA ASP A 102 12.26 12.80 -16.63
C ASP A 102 13.13 12.62 -15.37
N ASP A 103 14.31 12.04 -15.56
CA ASP A 103 15.27 11.70 -14.50
C ASP A 103 15.86 12.93 -13.80
N ASN A 104 15.90 14.08 -14.49
CA ASN A 104 16.33 15.36 -13.93
C ASN A 104 15.41 15.83 -12.81
N SER A 105 14.17 15.32 -12.77
CA SER A 105 13.19 15.64 -11.73
C SER A 105 13.38 14.83 -10.44
N PHE A 106 14.24 13.79 -10.46
CA PHE A 106 14.33 12.83 -9.38
C PHE A 106 15.17 13.35 -8.20
N LYS A 107 14.61 13.26 -7.00
CA LYS A 107 15.37 13.34 -5.76
C LYS A 107 15.88 11.94 -5.42
N LYS A 108 17.11 11.65 -5.85
CA LYS A 108 17.80 10.35 -5.75
C LYS A 108 18.16 9.86 -4.33
N THR A 109 17.45 10.34 -3.30
CA THR A 109 17.48 9.71 -1.98
C THR A 109 16.66 8.43 -2.04
N ILE A 110 17.19 7.35 -1.48
CA ILE A 110 16.54 6.04 -1.36
C ILE A 110 16.23 5.84 0.12
N THR A 111 14.95 5.74 0.46
CA THR A 111 14.52 5.54 1.85
C THR A 111 14.06 4.10 2.08
N PRO A 112 14.31 3.51 3.27
CA PRO A 112 13.83 2.16 3.59
C PRO A 112 12.31 2.03 3.43
N SER A 113 11.54 2.98 3.96
CA SER A 113 10.08 3.03 3.79
C SER A 113 9.61 3.01 2.34
N SER A 114 10.29 3.70 1.42
CA SER A 114 9.90 3.68 0.00
C SER A 114 10.10 2.30 -0.62
N GLN A 115 11.19 1.60 -0.26
CA GLN A 115 11.45 0.24 -0.73
C GLN A 115 10.45 -0.74 -0.11
N ALA A 116 10.23 -0.65 1.20
CA ALA A 116 9.31 -1.51 1.91
C ALA A 116 7.90 -1.45 1.32
N TYR A 117 7.36 -0.23 1.07
CA TYR A 117 6.04 -0.11 0.46
C TYR A 117 5.98 -0.69 -0.95
N LEU A 118 6.99 -0.46 -1.81
CA LEU A 118 6.98 -1.04 -3.15
C LEU A 118 7.05 -2.57 -3.10
N ILE A 119 7.94 -3.14 -2.29
CA ILE A 119 8.04 -4.60 -2.07
C ILE A 119 6.68 -5.17 -1.63
N MET A 120 6.04 -4.54 -0.65
CA MET A 120 4.74 -4.99 -0.15
C MET A 120 3.64 -4.89 -1.22
N ASP A 121 3.61 -3.80 -1.98
CA ASP A 121 2.66 -3.57 -3.06
C ASP A 121 2.82 -4.57 -4.21
N GLU A 122 4.06 -4.84 -4.62
CA GLU A 122 4.39 -5.81 -5.67
C GLU A 122 3.98 -7.23 -5.24
N ILE A 123 4.26 -7.62 -3.99
CA ILE A 123 3.82 -8.92 -3.46
C ILE A 123 2.29 -9.02 -3.49
N MET A 124 1.58 -7.99 -3.03
CA MET A 124 0.11 -8.00 -3.00
C MET A 124 -0.49 -8.07 -4.41
N LEU A 125 0.07 -7.31 -5.35
CA LEU A 125 -0.39 -7.30 -6.74
C LEU A 125 -0.04 -8.61 -7.47
N ALA A 126 1.13 -9.19 -7.21
CA ALA A 126 1.51 -10.51 -7.71
C ALA A 126 0.52 -11.57 -7.20
N LYS A 127 0.23 -11.59 -5.90
CA LYS A 127 -0.77 -12.50 -5.32
C LYS A 127 -2.15 -12.33 -5.95
N TYR A 128 -2.57 -11.08 -6.20
CA TYR A 128 -3.80 -10.80 -6.94
C TYR A 128 -3.76 -11.46 -8.31
N PHE A 129 -2.74 -11.18 -9.14
CA PHE A 129 -2.59 -11.76 -10.48
C PHE A 129 -2.44 -13.28 -10.50
N HIS A 130 -1.78 -13.88 -9.50
CA HIS A 130 -1.74 -15.33 -9.34
C HIS A 130 -3.12 -15.93 -9.06
N ASN A 131 -3.91 -15.32 -8.17
CA ASN A 131 -5.28 -15.77 -7.91
C ASN A 131 -6.15 -15.70 -9.19
N CYS A 132 -5.82 -14.80 -10.12
CA CYS A 132 -6.43 -14.72 -11.44
C CYS A 132 -6.14 -15.97 -12.28
N ALA A 133 -4.88 -16.44 -12.25
CA ALA A 133 -4.38 -17.59 -12.98
C ALA A 133 -4.97 -18.93 -12.49
N LYS A 134 -5.25 -19.02 -11.18
CA LYS A 134 -5.91 -20.17 -10.56
C LYS A 134 -7.40 -20.30 -10.91
N GLY A 135 -8.04 -19.22 -11.37
CA GLY A 135 -9.47 -19.18 -11.65
C GLY A 135 -9.87 -19.72 -13.03
N CYS A 136 -11.17 -19.93 -13.23
CA CYS A 136 -11.78 -20.21 -14.54
C CYS A 136 -11.82 -18.96 -15.44
N TYR A 137 -10.71 -18.22 -15.58
CA TYR A 137 -10.59 -17.00 -16.40
C TYR A 137 -9.63 -17.17 -17.58
N ARG A 138 -9.33 -18.42 -17.96
CA ARG A 138 -8.49 -18.74 -19.12
C ARG A 138 -9.07 -18.21 -20.43
N GLU A 139 -10.36 -17.89 -20.46
CA GLU A 139 -11.04 -17.22 -21.57
C GLU A 139 -10.65 -15.74 -21.73
N SER A 140 -10.00 -15.14 -20.74
CA SER A 140 -9.62 -13.73 -20.81
C SER A 140 -8.51 -13.48 -21.82
N LYS A 141 -8.64 -12.38 -22.59
CA LYS A 141 -7.65 -11.99 -23.61
C LYS A 141 -6.26 -11.69 -23.03
N ASN A 142 -6.18 -11.14 -21.82
CA ASN A 142 -4.93 -10.65 -21.24
C ASN A 142 -4.40 -11.54 -20.09
N ILE A 143 -4.94 -12.75 -19.89
CA ILE A 143 -4.57 -13.61 -18.75
C ILE A 143 -3.08 -13.97 -18.73
N ASN A 144 -2.50 -14.29 -19.88
CA ASN A 144 -1.07 -14.62 -19.97
C ASN A 144 -0.20 -13.42 -19.56
N GLY A 145 -0.59 -12.21 -19.97
CA GLY A 145 0.07 -10.98 -19.52
C GLY A 145 0.02 -10.82 -18.00
N LYS A 146 -1.11 -11.15 -17.35
CA LYS A 146 -1.22 -11.08 -15.88
C LYS A 146 -0.35 -12.11 -15.16
N ILE A 147 -0.21 -13.30 -15.72
CA ILE A 147 0.68 -14.32 -15.17
C ILE A 147 2.14 -13.84 -15.30
N VAL A 148 2.51 -13.26 -16.44
CA VAL A 148 3.84 -12.64 -16.65
C VAL A 148 4.06 -11.50 -15.65
N ASP A 149 3.12 -10.57 -15.52
CA ASP A 149 3.18 -9.46 -14.54
C ASP A 149 3.38 -10.00 -13.11
N SER A 150 2.67 -11.08 -12.75
CA SER A 150 2.80 -11.73 -11.44
C SER A 150 4.23 -12.22 -11.16
N HIS A 151 4.85 -12.92 -12.12
CA HIS A 151 6.25 -13.37 -12.01
C HIS A 151 7.23 -12.20 -11.95
N LEU A 152 7.01 -11.16 -12.75
CA LEU A 152 7.89 -9.99 -12.76
C LEU A 152 7.83 -9.24 -11.43
N LEU A 153 6.63 -9.07 -10.87
CA LEU A 153 6.42 -8.35 -9.61
C LEU A 153 7.10 -9.07 -8.45
N ILE A 154 6.95 -10.39 -8.33
CA ILE A 154 7.59 -11.13 -7.23
C ILE A 154 9.12 -11.12 -7.34
N ASN A 155 9.67 -11.18 -8.56
CA ASN A 155 11.12 -11.11 -8.76
C ASN A 155 11.66 -9.68 -8.56
N SER A 156 10.91 -8.66 -8.98
CA SER A 156 11.21 -7.26 -8.66
C SER A 156 11.29 -7.05 -7.14
N ALA A 157 10.32 -7.57 -6.39
CA ALA A 157 10.31 -7.51 -4.93
C ALA A 157 11.53 -8.22 -4.31
N LYS A 158 11.94 -9.39 -4.85
CA LYS A 158 13.16 -10.10 -4.44
C LYS A 158 14.43 -9.26 -4.69
N ILE A 159 14.54 -8.62 -5.86
CA ILE A 159 15.68 -7.77 -6.22
C ILE A 159 15.75 -6.56 -5.30
N GLN A 160 14.63 -5.88 -5.05
CA GLN A 160 14.57 -4.74 -4.14
C GLN A 160 14.87 -5.13 -2.69
N GLY A 161 14.39 -6.30 -2.25
CA GLY A 161 14.70 -6.84 -0.93
C GLY A 161 16.21 -7.07 -0.76
N LYS A 162 16.87 -7.67 -1.75
CA LYS A 162 18.33 -7.87 -1.77
C LYS A 162 19.10 -6.56 -1.82
N PHE A 163 18.64 -5.61 -2.61
CA PHE A 163 19.25 -4.29 -2.65
C PHE A 163 19.18 -3.64 -1.27
N ALA A 164 18.00 -3.63 -0.63
CA ALA A 164 17.81 -3.03 0.67
C ALA A 164 18.73 -3.68 1.72
N SER A 165 18.78 -5.02 1.78
CA SER A 165 19.63 -5.72 2.75
C SER A 165 21.12 -5.47 2.56
N ASN A 166 21.58 -5.35 1.32
CA ASN A 166 22.99 -5.22 1.00
C ASN A 166 23.50 -3.77 1.08
N TYR A 167 22.63 -2.80 0.76
CA TYR A 167 23.06 -1.43 0.51
C TYR A 167 22.46 -0.39 1.45
N LEU A 168 21.32 -0.66 2.10
CA LEU A 168 20.64 0.34 2.94
C LEU A 168 20.89 0.17 4.44
N ARG A 169 21.76 -0.75 4.85
CA ARG A 169 22.14 -0.93 6.26
C ARG A 169 23.33 -0.03 6.63
N ASN A 170 23.34 0.45 7.87
CA ASN A 170 24.50 1.09 8.50
C ASN A 170 25.40 0.02 9.16
N GLU A 171 26.46 0.47 9.84
CA GLU A 171 27.42 -0.42 10.53
C GLU A 171 26.77 -1.29 11.63
N ASP A 172 25.71 -0.79 12.28
CA ASP A 172 24.93 -1.51 13.29
C ASP A 172 23.89 -2.48 12.69
N GLY A 173 23.83 -2.56 11.35
CA GLY A 173 22.86 -3.39 10.65
C GLY A 173 21.44 -2.82 10.62
N LEU A 174 21.24 -1.54 10.96
CA LEU A 174 19.95 -0.84 10.88
C LEU A 174 19.75 -0.16 9.53
N PHE A 175 18.52 -0.11 9.06
CA PHE A 175 18.17 0.50 7.78
C PHE A 175 18.18 2.03 7.86
N VAL A 176 18.90 2.67 6.95
CA VAL A 176 19.03 4.13 6.87
C VAL A 176 18.82 4.61 5.44
N SER A 177 18.43 5.88 5.30
CA SER A 177 18.34 6.50 3.97
C SER A 177 19.75 6.71 3.40
N LYS A 178 19.89 6.47 2.09
CA LYS A 178 21.12 6.76 1.35
C LYS A 178 20.85 7.57 0.10
N LYS A 179 21.83 8.29 -0.39
CA LYS A 179 21.74 9.06 -1.63
C LYS A 179 22.50 8.33 -2.73
N ASP A 180 21.82 8.10 -3.85
CA ASP A 180 22.46 7.55 -5.03
C ASP A 180 23.27 8.62 -5.77
N ILE A 181 24.55 8.32 -5.98
CA ILE A 181 25.52 9.15 -6.71
C ILE A 181 26.15 8.36 -7.87
N SER A 182 25.54 7.25 -8.28
CA SER A 182 26.02 6.40 -9.37
C SER A 182 26.09 7.16 -10.70
N GLU A 183 27.23 7.07 -11.39
CA GLU A 183 27.38 7.60 -12.75
C GLU A 183 26.79 6.65 -13.80
N ASN A 184 26.99 5.34 -13.63
CA ASN A 184 26.39 4.30 -14.47
C ASN A 184 25.13 3.73 -13.79
N PRO A 185 23.92 4.02 -14.28
CA PRO A 185 22.68 3.56 -13.64
C PRO A 185 22.52 2.03 -13.64
N TYR A 186 23.13 1.33 -14.59
CA TYR A 186 23.08 -0.13 -14.71
C TYR A 186 24.29 -0.86 -14.10
N GLY A 187 25.26 -0.12 -13.55
CA GLY A 187 26.46 -0.66 -12.90
C GLY A 187 26.25 -1.03 -11.44
N GLU A 188 27.33 -1.23 -10.68
CA GLU A 188 27.23 -1.32 -9.21
C GLU A 188 26.83 0.03 -8.60
N PRO A 189 25.89 0.05 -7.63
CA PRO A 189 25.39 1.29 -7.07
C PRO A 189 26.45 1.94 -6.17
N VAL A 190 26.64 3.25 -6.33
CA VAL A 190 27.49 4.07 -5.44
C VAL A 190 26.57 4.93 -4.59
N LEU A 191 26.56 4.66 -3.28
CA LEU A 191 25.65 5.31 -2.33
C LEU A 191 26.42 6.10 -1.27
N GLU A 192 25.91 7.29 -0.95
CA GLU A 192 26.39 8.15 0.12
C GLU A 192 25.42 8.06 1.31
N ASP A 193 25.95 7.80 2.51
CA ASP A 193 25.15 7.77 3.73
C ASP A 193 24.58 9.16 4.02
N GLN A 194 23.34 9.21 4.53
CA GLN A 194 22.78 10.45 5.06
C GLN A 194 22.99 10.48 6.57
N GLU A 195 23.34 11.64 7.13
CA GLU A 195 23.44 11.86 8.58
C GLU A 195 22.03 11.88 9.24
N GLU A 196 21.30 10.77 9.12
CA GLU A 196 19.97 10.58 9.73
C GLU A 196 20.03 9.39 10.69
N GLN A 197 19.54 9.58 11.91
CA GLN A 197 19.36 8.50 12.87
C GLN A 197 18.34 7.48 12.32
N PRO A 198 18.57 6.16 12.51
CA PRO A 198 17.60 5.14 12.09
C PRO A 198 16.21 5.40 12.67
N ASP A 199 15.17 5.44 11.82
CA ASP A 199 13.78 5.62 12.28
C ASP A 199 13.14 4.25 12.56
N ILE A 200 12.45 4.13 13.70
CA ILE A 200 11.78 2.90 14.13
C ILE A 200 10.71 2.45 13.12
N SER A 201 9.98 3.37 12.50
CA SER A 201 8.99 3.01 11.48
C SER A 201 9.66 2.49 10.21
N ASP A 202 10.82 3.00 9.81
CA ASP A 202 11.58 2.44 8.69
C ASP A 202 12.01 0.99 8.98
N GLN A 203 12.51 0.70 10.19
CA GLN A 203 12.86 -0.66 10.59
C GLN A 203 11.62 -1.58 10.57
N ALA A 204 10.48 -1.09 11.08
CA ALA A 204 9.26 -1.87 11.18
C ALA A 204 8.67 -2.16 9.79
N LEU A 205 8.73 -1.20 8.87
CA LEU A 205 8.30 -1.40 7.49
C LEU A 205 9.19 -2.43 6.78
N MET A 206 10.50 -2.41 7.00
CA MET A 206 11.41 -3.44 6.46
C MET A 206 11.13 -4.82 7.05
N LEU A 207 10.88 -4.93 8.36
CA LEU A 207 10.47 -6.19 9.00
C LEU A 207 9.21 -6.74 8.35
N LYS A 208 8.21 -5.87 8.12
CA LYS A 208 6.96 -6.25 7.47
C LYS A 208 7.18 -6.72 6.03
N ALA A 209 7.94 -5.97 5.24
CA ALA A 209 8.24 -6.30 3.85
C ALA A 209 8.97 -7.64 3.71
N PHE A 210 10.03 -7.88 4.52
CA PHE A 210 10.75 -9.16 4.51
C PHE A 210 9.89 -10.31 5.02
N SER A 211 9.03 -10.06 6.01
CA SER A 211 8.09 -11.08 6.49
C SER A 211 7.11 -11.51 5.40
N MET A 212 6.53 -10.54 4.68
CA MET A 212 5.64 -10.80 3.54
C MET A 212 6.36 -11.54 2.41
N LEU A 213 7.58 -11.14 2.09
CA LEU A 213 8.35 -11.70 0.99
C LEU A 213 8.78 -13.15 1.28
N SER A 214 9.31 -13.39 2.49
CA SER A 214 9.66 -14.73 2.95
C SER A 214 8.44 -15.66 2.96
N TYR A 215 7.31 -15.17 3.47
CA TYR A 215 6.07 -15.95 3.50
C TYR A 215 5.55 -16.25 2.09
N ALA A 216 5.55 -15.28 1.17
CA ALA A 216 5.13 -15.48 -0.20
C ALA A 216 5.95 -16.56 -0.92
N CYS A 217 7.27 -16.61 -0.65
CA CYS A 217 8.18 -17.58 -1.28
C CYS A 217 8.12 -19.00 -0.71
N LYS A 218 7.44 -19.23 0.43
CA LYS A 218 7.27 -20.59 1.00
C LYS A 218 5.82 -21.07 1.06
N ASN A 219 4.85 -20.20 0.76
CA ASN A 219 3.45 -20.52 0.93
C ASN A 219 2.95 -21.38 -0.24
N PRO A 220 2.44 -22.61 0.01
CA PRO A 220 1.95 -23.51 -1.04
C PRO A 220 0.70 -22.98 -1.77
N ASP A 221 0.01 -21.96 -1.26
CA ASP A 221 -1.03 -21.24 -2.00
C ASP A 221 -0.43 -20.44 -3.19
N TYR A 222 0.88 -20.23 -3.23
CA TYR A 222 1.59 -19.49 -4.28
C TYR A 222 2.76 -20.30 -4.88
N PRO A 223 2.49 -21.46 -5.50
CA PRO A 223 3.56 -22.36 -5.98
C PRO A 223 4.46 -21.69 -7.04
N MET A 224 3.94 -20.74 -7.83
CA MET A 224 4.73 -20.00 -8.81
C MET A 224 5.76 -19.03 -8.18
N PHE A 225 5.64 -18.73 -6.89
CA PHE A 225 6.56 -17.87 -6.14
C PHE A 225 7.58 -18.69 -5.33
N GLU A 226 7.43 -20.02 -5.30
CA GLU A 226 8.19 -20.90 -4.42
C GLU A 226 9.69 -20.78 -4.65
N ASP A 227 10.40 -20.47 -3.56
CA ASP A 227 11.84 -20.28 -3.55
C ASP A 227 12.33 -20.40 -2.10
N GLU A 228 12.67 -21.62 -1.69
CA GLU A 228 13.05 -21.92 -0.32
C GLU A 228 14.31 -21.15 0.11
N GLY A 229 15.29 -21.03 -0.80
CA GLY A 229 16.53 -20.30 -0.53
C GLY A 229 16.28 -18.83 -0.23
N PHE A 230 15.49 -18.15 -1.07
CA PHE A 230 15.10 -16.76 -0.82
C PHE A 230 14.17 -16.62 0.40
N SER A 231 13.28 -17.59 0.63
CA SER A 231 12.41 -17.56 1.81
C SER A 231 13.23 -17.58 3.10
N LEU A 232 14.23 -18.46 3.20
CA LEU A 232 15.14 -18.56 4.34
C LEU A 232 16.01 -17.31 4.49
N GLU A 233 16.52 -16.76 3.38
CA GLU A 233 17.32 -15.53 3.38
C GLU A 233 16.52 -14.35 3.96
N PHE A 234 15.30 -14.09 3.48
CA PHE A 234 14.48 -12.99 3.99
C PHE A 234 13.90 -13.25 5.37
N LYS A 235 13.67 -14.51 5.75
CA LYS A 235 13.33 -14.87 7.13
C LYS A 235 14.45 -14.44 8.07
N LYS A 236 15.72 -14.70 7.72
CA LYS A 236 16.87 -14.30 8.54
C LYS A 236 16.89 -12.78 8.78
N TYR A 237 16.69 -11.96 7.75
CA TYR A 237 16.63 -10.50 7.93
C TYR A 237 15.44 -10.05 8.78
N ALA A 238 14.29 -10.72 8.66
CA ALA A 238 13.14 -10.48 9.52
C ALA A 238 13.43 -10.86 10.99
N ASP A 239 14.07 -12.01 11.23
CA ASP A 239 14.48 -12.46 12.56
C ASP A 239 15.45 -11.45 13.21
N GLU A 240 16.45 -10.95 12.46
CA GLU A 240 17.39 -9.92 12.92
C GLU A 240 16.66 -8.63 13.37
N LEU A 241 15.75 -8.10 12.55
CA LEU A 241 14.98 -6.89 12.89
C LEU A 241 14.03 -7.11 14.07
N TYR A 242 13.43 -8.29 14.17
CA TYR A 242 12.56 -8.60 15.29
C TYR A 242 13.33 -8.70 16.61
N VAL A 243 14.54 -9.27 16.59
CA VAL A 243 15.44 -9.30 17.76
C VAL A 243 15.82 -7.88 18.19
N VAL A 244 16.16 -6.99 17.25
CA VAL A 244 16.42 -5.57 17.55
C VAL A 244 15.26 -4.94 18.32
N PHE A 245 14.01 -5.22 17.92
CA PHE A 245 12.85 -4.69 18.62
C PHE A 245 12.65 -5.29 20.01
N LYS A 246 12.91 -6.59 20.19
CA LYS A 246 12.80 -7.21 21.50
C LYS A 246 13.87 -6.71 22.47
N ASP A 247 15.09 -6.57 21.99
CA ASP A 247 16.23 -6.13 22.82
C ASP A 247 16.15 -4.64 23.15
N SER A 248 15.45 -3.86 22.33
CA SER A 248 15.24 -2.42 22.51
C SER A 248 13.82 -2.09 22.98
N SER A 249 13.16 -3.01 23.72
CA SER A 249 11.74 -2.87 24.07
C SER A 249 11.43 -1.56 24.78
N ASP A 250 12.29 -1.15 25.72
CA ASP A 250 12.10 0.07 26.52
C ASP A 250 12.09 1.32 25.62
N GLU A 251 12.99 1.39 24.63
CA GLU A 251 13.02 2.49 23.66
C GLU A 251 11.75 2.53 22.79
N ILE A 252 11.19 1.36 22.46
CA ILE A 252 9.93 1.28 21.70
C ILE A 252 8.76 1.74 22.56
N PHE A 253 8.70 1.36 23.83
CA PHE A 253 7.67 1.83 24.77
C PHE A 253 7.72 3.35 24.94
N GLU A 254 8.91 3.97 24.86
CA GLU A 254 9.09 5.43 24.93
C GLU A 254 8.93 6.14 23.58
N SER A 255 8.87 5.40 22.48
CA SER A 255 8.79 5.95 21.12
C SER A 255 7.46 6.65 20.80
N LYS A 256 7.39 7.29 19.62
CA LYS A 256 6.15 7.95 19.18
C LYS A 256 5.07 6.90 18.97
N THR A 257 3.82 7.30 19.17
CA THR A 257 2.66 6.42 18.96
C THR A 257 2.60 5.83 17.55
N LYS A 258 3.03 6.58 16.52
CA LYS A 258 3.14 6.06 15.15
C LYS A 258 4.12 4.88 15.05
N ASP A 259 5.21 4.92 15.80
CA ASP A 259 6.30 3.96 15.75
C ASP A 259 5.87 2.65 16.42
N ILE A 260 5.20 2.74 17.57
CA ILE A 260 4.51 1.59 18.20
C ILE A 260 3.52 0.95 17.22
N CYS A 261 2.69 1.74 16.53
CA CYS A 261 1.75 1.20 15.56
C CYS A 261 2.45 0.43 14.43
N SER A 262 3.56 0.97 13.92
CA SER A 262 4.38 0.31 12.89
C SER A 262 4.96 -1.01 13.40
N VAL A 263 5.55 -1.03 14.60
CA VAL A 263 6.15 -2.23 15.21
C VAL A 263 5.11 -3.32 15.46
N ILE A 264 3.91 -2.96 15.97
CA ILE A 264 2.82 -3.93 16.15
C ILE A 264 2.41 -4.54 14.81
N SER A 265 2.15 -3.70 13.79
CA SER A 265 1.70 -4.17 12.48
C SER A 265 2.76 -5.05 11.79
N ALA A 266 4.04 -4.74 11.96
CA ALA A 266 5.15 -5.54 11.45
C ALA A 266 5.32 -6.87 12.21
N SER A 267 5.20 -6.84 13.54
CA SER A 267 5.33 -8.03 14.39
C SER A 267 4.20 -9.03 14.14
N ILE A 268 2.97 -8.55 13.90
CA ILE A 268 1.86 -9.40 13.48
C ILE A 268 2.18 -10.14 12.18
N GLU A 269 2.80 -9.47 11.21
CA GLU A 269 3.18 -10.12 9.95
C GLU A 269 4.32 -11.12 10.14
N TYR A 270 5.30 -10.76 10.97
CA TYR A 270 6.40 -11.64 11.34
C TYR A 270 5.94 -12.93 12.01
N CYS A 271 4.84 -12.93 12.76
CA CYS A 271 4.25 -14.14 13.36
C CYS A 271 3.91 -15.25 12.33
N ARG A 272 3.76 -14.92 11.04
CA ARG A 272 3.55 -15.92 9.96
C ARG A 272 4.81 -16.74 9.65
N LEU A 273 5.97 -16.26 10.10
CA LEU A 273 7.25 -16.93 9.97
C LEU A 273 7.64 -17.71 11.23
N CYS A 274 7.05 -17.37 12.36
CA CYS A 274 7.39 -17.91 13.67
C CYS A 274 6.82 -19.30 13.92
N GLU A 275 7.67 -20.17 14.48
CA GLU A 275 7.24 -21.44 15.07
C GLU A 275 6.77 -21.22 16.53
N SER A 276 7.44 -20.34 17.29
CA SER A 276 7.06 -19.96 18.66
C SER A 276 6.11 -18.74 18.67
N LYS A 277 4.83 -18.99 18.46
CA LYS A 277 3.77 -17.97 18.51
C LYS A 277 3.59 -17.26 19.88
N PRO A 278 3.76 -17.92 21.04
CA PRO A 278 3.46 -17.29 22.34
C PRO A 278 4.31 -16.06 22.67
N ASP A 279 5.61 -16.09 22.38
CA ASP A 279 6.51 -14.98 22.73
C ASP A 279 6.24 -13.73 21.90
N ALA A 280 5.94 -13.90 20.62
CA ALA A 280 5.56 -12.80 19.75
C ALA A 280 4.18 -12.25 20.12
N ALA A 281 3.24 -13.12 20.49
CA ALA A 281 1.94 -12.68 20.98
C ALA A 281 2.04 -11.87 22.27
N ASN A 282 2.92 -12.24 23.20
CA ASN A 282 3.15 -11.47 24.43
C ASN A 282 3.72 -10.08 24.15
N PHE A 283 4.69 -9.98 23.24
CA PHE A 283 5.29 -8.70 22.85
C PHE A 283 4.25 -7.78 22.17
N ILE A 284 3.51 -8.30 21.19
CA ILE A 284 2.42 -7.59 20.50
C ILE A 284 1.36 -7.12 21.50
N THR A 285 0.95 -7.99 22.41
CA THR A 285 -0.04 -7.67 23.45
C THR A 285 0.45 -6.55 24.36
N SER A 286 1.72 -6.57 24.76
CA SER A 286 2.31 -5.53 25.62
C SER A 286 2.35 -4.18 24.93
N LEU A 287 2.76 -4.12 23.65
CA LEU A 287 2.74 -2.90 22.87
C LEU A 287 1.32 -2.39 22.61
N ALA A 288 0.35 -3.28 22.39
CA ALA A 288 -1.04 -2.91 22.21
C ALA A 288 -1.69 -2.38 23.50
N LEU A 289 -1.29 -2.91 24.66
CA LEU A 289 -1.66 -2.38 25.97
C LEU A 289 -1.06 -0.99 26.21
N GLU A 290 0.18 -0.76 25.78
CA GLU A 290 0.77 0.57 25.81
C GLU A 290 0.03 1.53 24.86
N LEU A 291 -0.34 1.08 23.66
CA LEU A 291 -1.10 1.89 22.73
C LEU A 291 -2.47 2.30 23.30
N ASP A 292 -3.13 1.39 23.99
CA ASP A 292 -4.36 1.63 24.74
C ASP A 292 -4.16 2.61 25.90
N SER A 293 -3.04 2.50 26.65
CA SER A 293 -2.70 3.39 27.78
C SER A 293 -2.59 4.86 27.35
N ARG A 294 -2.17 5.11 26.11
CA ARG A 294 -2.02 6.46 25.53
C ARG A 294 -3.33 7.13 25.14
N ILE A 295 -4.46 6.44 25.27
CA ILE A 295 -5.78 6.95 24.91
C ILE A 295 -6.50 7.40 26.18
N ASP A 296 -6.71 8.71 26.31
CA ASP A 296 -7.42 9.25 27.46
C ASP A 296 -8.94 8.96 27.39
N MET A 297 -9.65 9.24 28.49
CA MET A 297 -11.10 9.04 28.56
C MET A 297 -11.91 9.88 27.54
N SER A 298 -11.30 10.93 26.98
CA SER A 298 -11.90 11.76 25.93
C SER A 298 -11.59 11.27 24.51
N GLY A 299 -10.84 10.17 24.38
CA GLY A 299 -10.38 9.59 23.13
C GLY A 299 -9.24 10.37 22.47
N ASN A 300 -8.55 11.26 23.19
CA ASN A 300 -7.34 11.88 22.68
C ASN A 300 -6.18 10.89 22.82
N VAL A 301 -5.30 10.87 21.81
CA VAL A 301 -4.17 9.94 21.78
C VAL A 301 -2.89 10.73 22.01
N LEU A 302 -2.15 10.40 23.06
CA LEU A 302 -0.84 11.00 23.29
C LEU A 302 0.13 10.60 22.17
N ARG A 303 1.10 11.47 21.89
CA ARG A 303 2.18 11.21 20.92
C ARG A 303 3.31 10.39 21.55
N PHE A 304 3.55 10.58 22.83
CA PHE A 304 4.56 9.93 23.68
C PHE A 304 3.90 9.58 25.02
N PRO A 305 4.40 8.59 25.78
CA PRO A 305 3.70 8.07 26.97
C PRO A 305 3.56 9.09 28.11
N TYR A 306 4.51 10.01 28.23
CA TYR A 306 4.60 10.95 29.36
C TYR A 306 4.55 12.43 28.95
N GLU A 307 4.17 12.72 27.70
CA GLU A 307 4.04 14.09 27.21
C GLU A 307 2.57 14.48 27.00
N ASN A 308 2.22 15.74 27.30
CA ASN A 308 0.91 16.32 26.99
C ASN A 308 0.72 16.65 25.49
N LYS A 309 1.56 16.11 24.61
CA LYS A 309 1.52 16.35 23.17
C LYS A 309 0.64 15.31 22.50
N LEU A 310 -0.38 15.74 21.79
CA LEU A 310 -1.30 14.84 21.08
C LEU A 310 -0.74 14.39 19.73
N SER A 311 -1.12 13.17 19.35
CA SER A 311 -0.96 12.65 17.99
C SER A 311 -1.87 13.39 17.01
N SER A 312 -1.50 13.43 15.72
CA SER A 312 -2.38 14.00 14.70
C SER A 312 -3.63 13.14 14.52
N ASN A 313 -4.72 13.74 14.06
CA ASN A 313 -5.95 13.00 13.77
C ASN A 313 -5.74 11.92 12.70
N SER A 314 -4.83 12.10 11.73
CA SER A 314 -4.47 11.04 10.79
C SER A 314 -3.76 9.87 11.48
N THR A 315 -2.83 10.12 12.40
CA THR A 315 -2.22 9.07 13.23
C THR A 315 -3.26 8.34 14.06
N CYS A 316 -4.30 9.01 14.58
CA CYS A 316 -5.38 8.33 15.29
C CYS A 316 -6.13 7.28 14.43
N PHE A 317 -6.24 7.46 13.11
CA PHE A 317 -6.77 6.41 12.23
C PHE A 317 -5.83 5.22 12.08
N MET A 318 -4.51 5.46 12.09
CA MET A 318 -3.50 4.39 12.14
C MET A 318 -3.59 3.60 13.45
N VAL A 319 -3.71 4.29 14.59
CA VAL A 319 -3.94 3.68 15.92
C VAL A 319 -5.19 2.82 15.91
N LEU A 320 -6.28 3.34 15.34
CA LEU A 320 -7.53 2.61 15.21
C LEU A 320 -7.36 1.32 14.39
N LYS A 321 -6.67 1.36 13.24
CA LYS A 321 -6.32 0.15 12.48
C LYS A 321 -5.50 -0.83 13.31
N THR A 322 -4.45 -0.36 13.99
CA THR A 322 -3.56 -1.21 14.78
C THR A 322 -4.28 -1.87 15.97
N LEU A 323 -5.21 -1.18 16.63
CA LEU A 323 -6.03 -1.77 17.69
C LEU A 323 -6.97 -2.85 17.15
N MET A 324 -7.56 -2.64 15.96
CA MET A 324 -8.36 -3.68 15.29
C MET A 324 -7.48 -4.87 14.87
N GLU A 325 -6.26 -4.64 14.37
CA GLU A 325 -5.27 -5.69 14.10
C GLU A 325 -4.93 -6.48 15.35
N SER A 326 -4.65 -5.78 16.46
CA SER A 326 -4.31 -6.38 17.74
C SER A 326 -5.48 -7.21 18.29
N TYR A 327 -6.72 -6.71 18.20
CA TYR A 327 -7.91 -7.49 18.57
C TYR A 327 -8.03 -8.76 17.72
N ARG A 328 -7.89 -8.65 16.39
CA ARG A 328 -7.98 -9.80 15.48
C ARG A 328 -6.88 -10.82 15.72
N PHE A 329 -5.69 -10.35 16.08
CA PHE A 329 -4.55 -11.20 16.35
C PHE A 329 -4.62 -11.87 17.73
N THR A 330 -5.10 -11.17 18.77
CA THR A 330 -5.04 -11.67 20.16
C THR A 330 -6.37 -12.19 20.70
N GLY A 331 -7.50 -11.80 20.11
CA GLY A 331 -8.84 -12.02 20.67
C GLY A 331 -9.18 -11.12 21.87
N ILE A 332 -8.30 -10.20 22.28
CA ILE A 332 -8.52 -9.37 23.47
C ILE A 332 -9.53 -8.24 23.17
N GLU A 333 -10.76 -8.42 23.68
CA GLU A 333 -11.89 -7.48 23.56
C GLU A 333 -11.58 -6.03 23.96
N LYS A 334 -10.62 -5.81 24.87
CA LYS A 334 -10.20 -4.45 25.27
C LYS A 334 -9.78 -3.62 24.06
N PHE A 335 -8.99 -4.18 23.15
CA PHE A 335 -8.50 -3.46 21.97
C PHE A 335 -9.64 -3.09 21.02
N LEU A 336 -10.64 -3.96 20.86
CA LEU A 336 -11.86 -3.65 20.09
C LEU A 336 -12.65 -2.51 20.74
N ASN A 337 -12.83 -2.54 22.05
CA ASN A 337 -13.57 -1.51 22.78
C ASN A 337 -12.87 -0.15 22.71
N THR A 338 -11.55 -0.13 22.80
CA THR A 338 -10.73 1.08 22.66
C THR A 338 -10.77 1.61 21.22
N ALA A 339 -10.68 0.75 20.21
CA ALA A 339 -10.87 1.15 18.81
C ALA A 339 -12.27 1.76 18.57
N LYS A 340 -13.32 1.15 19.14
CA LYS A 340 -14.70 1.66 19.09
C LYS A 340 -14.83 3.05 19.75
N ALA A 341 -14.17 3.27 20.88
CA ALA A 341 -14.16 4.57 21.56
C ALA A 341 -13.43 5.64 20.74
N LEU A 342 -12.25 5.31 20.20
CA LEU A 342 -11.48 6.19 19.33
C LEU A 342 -12.26 6.55 18.05
N TYR A 343 -12.96 5.59 17.45
CA TYR A 343 -13.81 5.86 16.28
C TYR A 343 -14.90 6.90 16.59
N ARG A 344 -15.58 6.77 17.74
CA ARG A 344 -16.62 7.73 18.15
C ARG A 344 -16.07 9.15 18.27
N LYS A 345 -14.84 9.29 18.78
CA LYS A 345 -14.13 10.58 18.84
C LYS A 345 -13.80 11.11 17.46
N LEU A 346 -13.21 10.30 16.58
CA LEU A 346 -12.90 10.68 15.20
C LEU A 346 -14.15 11.05 14.39
N ASN A 347 -15.28 10.40 14.67
CA ASN A 347 -16.56 10.68 14.02
C ASN A 347 -17.07 12.10 14.31
N LEU A 348 -16.65 12.74 15.41
CA LEU A 348 -16.96 14.15 15.67
C LEU A 348 -16.29 15.09 14.67
N LEU A 349 -15.22 14.65 14.01
CA LEU A 349 -14.49 15.41 13.00
C LEU A 349 -15.07 15.24 11.59
N TRP A 350 -16.07 14.36 11.41
CA TRP A 350 -16.67 14.08 10.12
C TRP A 350 -17.51 15.27 9.65
N ASN A 351 -17.12 15.87 8.53
CA ASN A 351 -17.93 16.88 7.85
C ASN A 351 -18.81 16.19 6.80
N SER A 352 -20.11 16.07 7.09
CA SER A 352 -21.08 15.41 6.20
C SER A 352 -21.30 16.12 4.86
N ASN A 353 -21.03 17.43 4.78
CA ASN A 353 -21.18 18.18 3.53
C ASN A 353 -19.99 17.97 2.60
N ALA A 354 -18.78 17.92 3.16
CA ALA A 354 -17.54 17.68 2.43
C ALA A 354 -17.26 16.20 2.22
N CYS A 355 -17.88 15.32 3.02
CA CYS A 355 -17.56 13.89 3.13
C CYS A 355 -16.07 13.64 3.42
N LEU A 356 -15.50 14.49 4.28
CA LEU A 356 -14.09 14.47 4.69
C LEU A 356 -14.00 14.69 6.20
N TYR A 357 -12.91 14.22 6.80
CA TYR A 357 -12.58 14.54 8.18
C TYR A 357 -11.83 15.89 8.28
N ALA A 358 -12.14 16.69 9.29
CA ALA A 358 -11.34 17.86 9.65
C ALA A 358 -10.09 17.40 10.42
N LEU A 359 -9.02 17.02 9.71
CA LEU A 359 -7.81 16.52 10.36
C LEU A 359 -7.04 17.61 11.13
N ASP A 360 -7.20 18.86 10.70
CA ASP A 360 -6.65 20.06 11.34
C ASP A 360 -7.78 21.01 11.75
N SER A 361 -7.48 21.95 12.66
CA SER A 361 -8.41 23.00 13.12
C SER A 361 -8.57 24.17 12.13
N ASP A 362 -8.05 24.05 10.91
CA ASP A 362 -8.00 25.11 9.91
C ASP A 362 -9.31 25.19 9.09
N ASP A 363 -9.54 26.33 8.44
CA ASP A 363 -10.69 26.55 7.54
C ASP A 363 -10.57 25.77 6.20
N LYS A 364 -9.46 25.04 6.04
CA LYS A 364 -9.14 24.19 4.90
C LYS A 364 -8.67 22.83 5.39
N TYR A 365 -9.09 21.78 4.70
CA TYR A 365 -8.63 20.45 5.01
C TYR A 365 -7.45 20.12 4.11
N ARG A 366 -6.29 19.83 4.70
CA ARG A 366 -5.09 19.44 3.98
C ARG A 366 -4.86 17.95 4.17
N TYR A 367 -4.62 17.26 3.07
CA TYR A 367 -4.38 15.82 3.07
C TYR A 367 -3.15 15.53 2.23
N THR A 368 -2.18 14.83 2.81
CA THR A 368 -1.19 14.08 2.05
C THR A 368 -1.76 12.75 1.60
N ALA A 369 -1.18 12.10 0.58
CA ALA A 369 -1.57 10.74 0.18
C ALA A 369 -1.47 9.75 1.37
N ARG A 370 -0.54 9.96 2.31
CA ARG A 370 -0.46 9.22 3.57
C ARG A 370 -1.62 9.50 4.51
N ASP A 371 -2.07 10.75 4.64
CA ASP A 371 -3.25 11.03 5.48
C ASP A 371 -4.48 10.34 4.90
N VAL A 372 -4.61 10.31 3.57
CA VAL A 372 -5.67 9.56 2.88
C VAL A 372 -5.55 8.07 3.16
N SER A 373 -4.34 7.51 3.10
CA SER A 373 -4.10 6.08 3.35
C SER A 373 -4.52 5.72 4.77
N PHE A 374 -4.13 6.49 5.79
CA PHE A 374 -4.51 6.21 7.18
C PHE A 374 -6.02 6.25 7.40
N VAL A 375 -6.74 7.22 6.84
CA VAL A 375 -8.20 7.29 6.96
C VAL A 375 -8.86 6.08 6.27
N ILE A 376 -8.41 5.72 5.06
CA ILE A 376 -8.89 4.53 4.36
C ILE A 376 -8.65 3.28 5.21
N ALA A 377 -7.43 3.13 5.73
CA ALA A 377 -7.00 1.98 6.51
C ALA A 377 -7.86 1.78 7.76
N GLY A 378 -8.09 2.86 8.53
CA GLY A 378 -8.93 2.82 9.73
C GLY A 378 -10.42 2.57 9.45
N LEU A 379 -10.99 3.18 8.41
CA LEU A 379 -12.39 2.91 8.05
C LEU A 379 -12.58 1.51 7.49
N ASN A 380 -11.60 1.02 6.71
CA ASN A 380 -11.64 -0.31 6.14
C ASN A 380 -11.50 -1.39 7.21
N SER A 381 -10.66 -1.21 8.23
CA SER A 381 -10.55 -2.17 9.35
C SER A 381 -11.85 -2.29 10.14
N LEU A 382 -12.53 -1.17 10.44
CA LEU A 382 -13.85 -1.20 11.07
C LEU A 382 -14.92 -1.83 10.17
N ARG A 383 -14.93 -1.50 8.87
CA ARG A 383 -15.84 -2.12 7.91
C ARG A 383 -15.73 -3.65 7.92
N LEU A 384 -14.51 -4.17 8.04
CA LEU A 384 -14.22 -5.59 7.96
C LEU A 384 -14.41 -6.32 9.28
N PHE A 385 -14.08 -5.69 10.42
CA PHE A 385 -13.90 -6.40 11.69
C PHE A 385 -14.69 -5.83 12.87
N ALA A 386 -15.42 -4.73 12.70
CA ALA A 386 -16.37 -4.28 13.72
C ALA A 386 -17.74 -4.94 13.51
N ASP A 387 -18.60 -4.84 14.52
CA ASP A 387 -19.94 -5.42 14.50
C ASP A 387 -21.04 -4.36 14.33
N GLY A 388 -22.19 -4.81 13.81
CA GLY A 388 -23.45 -4.06 13.81
C GLY A 388 -23.39 -2.70 13.12
N ASP A 389 -24.02 -1.70 13.74
CA ASP A 389 -24.18 -0.36 13.18
C ASP A 389 -22.85 0.35 12.89
N MET A 390 -21.80 0.05 13.67
CA MET A 390 -20.49 0.68 13.47
C MET A 390 -19.85 0.24 12.16
N ALA A 391 -19.92 -1.04 11.82
CA ALA A 391 -19.41 -1.55 10.54
C ALA A 391 -20.17 -0.93 9.36
N GLY A 392 -21.50 -0.80 9.48
CA GLY A 392 -22.35 -0.16 8.47
C GLY A 392 -22.07 1.34 8.28
N ASP A 393 -21.82 2.06 9.38
CA ASP A 393 -21.44 3.47 9.35
C ASP A 393 -20.03 3.66 8.77
N ALA A 394 -19.04 2.88 9.21
CA ALA A 394 -17.69 2.90 8.68
C ALA A 394 -17.65 2.59 7.18
N LYS A 395 -18.41 1.58 6.72
CA LYS A 395 -18.62 1.27 5.30
C LYS A 395 -19.14 2.49 4.54
N SER A 396 -20.20 3.13 5.05
CA SER A 396 -20.81 4.29 4.39
C SER A 396 -19.83 5.46 4.29
N LYS A 397 -19.10 5.75 5.37
CA LYS A 397 -18.08 6.80 5.38
C LYS A 397 -16.91 6.49 4.48
N LEU A 398 -16.46 5.23 4.41
CA LEU A 398 -15.39 4.81 3.49
C LEU A 398 -15.77 5.10 2.04
N ILE A 399 -17.00 4.77 1.65
CA ILE A 399 -17.55 5.07 0.32
C ILE A 399 -17.47 6.57 0.03
N TYR A 400 -18.05 7.41 0.89
CA TYR A 400 -18.09 8.85 0.64
C TYR A 400 -16.73 9.52 0.73
N TYR A 401 -15.89 9.07 1.67
CA TYR A 401 -14.53 9.54 1.84
C TYR A 401 -13.67 9.20 0.63
N PHE A 402 -13.69 7.96 0.16
CA PHE A 402 -12.94 7.56 -1.04
C PHE A 402 -13.32 8.42 -2.25
N ASN A 403 -14.62 8.59 -2.52
CA ASN A 403 -15.04 9.41 -3.65
C ASN A 403 -14.62 10.88 -3.53
N ASN A 404 -14.56 11.46 -2.34
CA ASN A 404 -14.15 12.85 -2.18
C ASN A 404 -12.62 13.02 -2.10
N ALA A 405 -11.95 12.21 -1.30
CA ALA A 405 -10.52 12.28 -1.05
C ALA A 405 -9.67 11.70 -2.19
N VAL A 406 -10.23 10.80 -3.00
CA VAL A 406 -9.51 10.17 -4.13
C VAL A 406 -10.01 10.70 -5.47
N ASN A 407 -11.29 10.52 -5.79
CA ASN A 407 -11.84 10.87 -7.11
C ASN A 407 -11.99 12.40 -7.27
N ASN A 408 -12.82 13.04 -6.43
CA ASN A 408 -13.12 14.49 -6.56
C ASN A 408 -11.91 15.37 -6.27
N SER A 409 -11.00 14.93 -5.39
CA SER A 409 -9.76 15.65 -5.09
C SER A 409 -8.77 15.62 -6.27
N LYS A 410 -8.92 14.63 -7.17
CA LYS A 410 -7.98 14.30 -8.24
C LYS A 410 -6.56 14.01 -7.72
N ILE A 411 -6.46 13.39 -6.54
CA ILE A 411 -5.16 12.92 -6.02
C ILE A 411 -4.58 11.85 -6.95
N SER A 412 -5.42 11.03 -7.58
CA SER A 412 -5.06 10.31 -8.81
C SER A 412 -5.19 11.30 -9.97
N GLN A 413 -4.07 11.70 -10.56
CA GLN A 413 -4.05 12.81 -11.53
C GLN A 413 -4.50 12.39 -12.92
N SER A 414 -4.25 11.12 -13.25
CA SER A 414 -4.61 10.50 -14.52
C SER A 414 -5.03 9.05 -14.29
N ARG A 415 -5.45 8.39 -15.36
CA ARG A 415 -5.81 6.98 -15.38
C ARG A 415 -5.38 6.33 -16.68
N PHE A 416 -5.14 5.03 -16.65
CA PHE A 416 -5.17 4.22 -17.87
C PHE A 416 -6.60 4.15 -18.44
N ALA A 417 -6.71 3.82 -19.71
CA ALA A 417 -7.97 3.41 -20.32
C ALA A 417 -8.62 2.28 -19.49
N PRO A 418 -9.97 2.27 -19.39
CA PRO A 418 -10.67 1.17 -18.73
C PRO A 418 -10.40 -0.15 -19.47
N PRO A 419 -10.32 -1.28 -18.73
CA PRO A 419 -10.13 -2.59 -19.34
C PRO A 419 -11.31 -2.94 -20.27
N SER A 420 -11.02 -3.74 -21.29
CA SER A 420 -12.00 -4.23 -22.25
C SER A 420 -12.97 -5.24 -21.60
N VAL A 421 -14.07 -5.57 -22.29
CA VAL A 421 -15.07 -6.52 -21.79
C VAL A 421 -14.50 -7.94 -21.65
N SER A 422 -13.52 -8.30 -22.47
CA SER A 422 -12.84 -9.60 -22.44
C SER A 422 -11.55 -9.62 -21.61
N ASP A 423 -11.17 -8.49 -21.01
CA ASP A 423 -10.03 -8.41 -20.11
C ASP A 423 -10.37 -9.02 -18.76
N PHE A 424 -9.34 -9.54 -18.10
CA PHE A 424 -9.44 -10.27 -16.85
C PHE A 424 -10.10 -9.40 -15.78
N GLU A 425 -9.69 -8.13 -15.67
CA GLU A 425 -10.22 -7.19 -14.68
C GLU A 425 -11.75 -7.05 -14.78
N THR A 426 -12.29 -7.03 -16.00
CA THR A 426 -13.74 -6.97 -16.26
C THR A 426 -14.44 -8.28 -15.94
N LEU A 427 -13.89 -9.40 -16.40
CA LEU A 427 -14.47 -10.71 -16.13
C LEU A 427 -14.46 -11.06 -14.64
N PHE A 428 -13.37 -10.72 -13.95
CA PHE A 428 -13.22 -10.88 -12.52
C PHE A 428 -14.25 -10.08 -11.75
N ASN A 429 -14.38 -8.78 -12.03
CA ASN A 429 -15.37 -7.95 -11.35
C ASN A 429 -16.81 -8.43 -11.62
N ASN A 430 -17.10 -8.91 -12.82
CA ASN A 430 -18.42 -9.49 -13.13
C ASN A 430 -18.73 -10.75 -12.34
N LYS A 431 -17.75 -11.65 -12.13
CA LYS A 431 -17.96 -12.86 -11.31
C LYS A 431 -17.96 -12.54 -9.82
N ARG A 432 -17.16 -11.55 -9.38
CA ARG A 432 -17.06 -11.12 -7.98
C ARG A 432 -18.36 -10.55 -7.44
N PHE A 433 -19.11 -9.80 -8.25
CA PHE A 433 -20.34 -9.12 -7.84
C PHE A 433 -21.58 -9.80 -8.44
N LYS A 434 -22.33 -10.54 -7.60
CA LYS A 434 -23.47 -11.42 -7.97
C LYS A 434 -24.59 -10.78 -8.80
N ASP A 435 -24.62 -9.46 -8.99
CA ASP A 435 -25.64 -8.73 -9.77
C ASP A 435 -25.24 -8.43 -11.22
N GLY A 436 -24.12 -8.98 -11.71
CA GLY A 436 -23.96 -9.33 -13.14
C GLY A 436 -23.93 -8.19 -14.17
N LYS A 437 -23.70 -6.94 -13.78
CA LYS A 437 -23.44 -5.85 -14.75
C LYS A 437 -22.24 -4.99 -14.34
N VAL A 438 -21.37 -4.72 -15.31
CA VAL A 438 -20.28 -3.73 -15.28
C VAL A 438 -20.86 -2.31 -15.24
N ASP A 439 -21.73 -1.99 -14.29
CA ASP A 439 -22.17 -0.60 -14.10
C ASP A 439 -21.23 0.15 -13.15
N SER A 440 -20.14 -0.48 -12.74
CA SER A 440 -19.12 0.13 -11.90
C SER A 440 -17.94 0.61 -12.75
N PRO A 441 -17.73 1.92 -12.88
CA PRO A 441 -16.61 2.44 -13.66
C PRO A 441 -15.31 2.14 -12.91
N PHE A 442 -14.34 1.55 -13.61
CA PHE A 442 -12.98 1.24 -13.12
C PHE A 442 -12.19 2.46 -12.65
N SER A 443 -12.66 3.64 -13.01
CA SER A 443 -12.09 4.93 -12.69
C SER A 443 -13.19 5.99 -12.73
N ASP A 444 -12.98 7.11 -12.06
CA ASP A 444 -13.86 8.26 -12.21
C ASP A 444 -13.74 8.89 -13.62
N SER A 445 -14.85 9.32 -14.20
CA SER A 445 -14.87 9.92 -15.54
C SER A 445 -14.19 11.29 -15.59
N ASP A 446 -14.12 12.00 -14.46
CA ASP A 446 -13.52 13.33 -14.38
C ASP A 446 -11.98 13.29 -14.22
N ILE A 447 -11.41 12.08 -14.10
CA ILE A 447 -9.97 11.84 -14.15
C ILE A 447 -9.58 11.64 -15.63
N PRO A 448 -8.68 12.47 -16.18
CA PRO A 448 -8.27 12.40 -17.58
C PRO A 448 -7.43 11.15 -17.88
N ASP A 449 -7.41 10.75 -19.15
CA ASP A 449 -6.52 9.69 -19.62
C ASP A 449 -5.04 10.14 -19.50
N HIS A 450 -4.17 9.22 -19.11
CA HIS A 450 -2.76 9.49 -18.89
C HIS A 450 -2.01 9.94 -20.15
N LEU A 451 -2.42 9.47 -21.33
CA LEU A 451 -1.81 9.90 -22.59
C LEU A 451 -2.24 11.31 -22.98
N ASP A 452 -3.48 11.70 -22.66
CA ASP A 452 -4.03 13.02 -23.03
C ASP A 452 -3.34 14.17 -22.29
N ILE A 453 -2.86 13.91 -21.07
CA ILE A 453 -2.20 14.92 -20.21
C ILE A 453 -0.74 14.60 -19.90
N GLU A 454 -0.19 13.52 -20.47
CA GLU A 454 1.20 13.08 -20.33
C GLU A 454 1.67 12.91 -18.87
N ILE A 455 0.75 12.50 -17.98
CA ILE A 455 1.04 12.27 -16.55
C ILE A 455 0.76 10.81 -16.22
N ALA A 456 1.72 10.13 -15.60
CA ALA A 456 1.56 8.75 -15.16
C ALA A 456 0.44 8.59 -14.12
N PRO A 457 -0.30 7.45 -14.15
CA PRO A 457 -1.43 7.20 -13.26
C PRO A 457 -0.97 6.80 -11.85
N VAL A 458 -0.36 7.77 -11.17
CA VAL A 458 0.15 7.69 -9.80
C VAL A 458 -0.51 8.77 -8.92
N PHE A 459 -0.29 8.67 -7.61
CA PHE A 459 -0.88 9.61 -6.66
C PHE A 459 0.00 10.85 -6.44
N ALA A 460 -0.62 12.03 -6.52
CA ALA A 460 -0.03 13.29 -6.12
C ALA A 460 0.26 13.31 -4.62
N LYS A 461 1.31 14.04 -4.20
CA LYS A 461 1.69 14.12 -2.77
C LYS A 461 0.55 14.55 -1.86
N LYS A 462 -0.19 15.59 -2.24
CA LYS A 462 -1.19 16.25 -1.37
C LYS A 462 -2.22 17.08 -2.12
N PHE A 463 -3.41 17.19 -1.52
CA PHE A 463 -4.46 18.12 -1.92
C PHE A 463 -4.94 18.98 -0.74
N THR A 464 -5.63 20.07 -1.07
CA THR A 464 -6.35 20.92 -0.11
C THR A 464 -7.80 21.05 -0.55
N TYR A 465 -8.72 20.86 0.39
CA TYR A 465 -10.13 21.18 0.23
C TYR A 465 -10.46 22.49 0.97
N LYS A 466 -11.01 23.47 0.25
CA LYS A 466 -11.39 24.78 0.82
C LYS A 466 -12.88 24.75 1.17
N THR A 467 -13.20 24.61 2.45
CA THR A 467 -14.58 24.45 2.95
C THR A 467 -15.54 25.54 2.45
N LYS A 468 -15.13 26.82 2.56
CA LYS A 468 -15.93 27.97 2.13
C LYS A 468 -16.21 28.02 0.63
N LYS A 469 -15.28 27.52 -0.19
CA LYS A 469 -15.38 27.52 -1.67
C LYS A 469 -15.92 26.22 -2.24
N ASN A 470 -16.08 25.19 -1.39
CA ASN A 470 -16.43 23.83 -1.77
C ASN A 470 -15.61 23.32 -2.97
N ASN A 471 -14.29 23.53 -2.94
CA ASN A 471 -13.43 23.13 -4.04
C ASN A 471 -12.11 22.49 -3.59
N PHE A 472 -11.62 21.59 -4.44
CA PHE A 472 -10.33 20.93 -4.29
C PHE A 472 -9.25 21.69 -5.06
N SER A 473 -8.01 21.56 -4.60
CA SER A 473 -6.82 21.99 -5.31
C SER A 473 -5.68 21.01 -5.03
N ILE A 474 -5.01 20.54 -6.08
CA ILE A 474 -3.74 19.84 -5.94
C ILE A 474 -2.65 20.87 -5.67
N ASN A 475 -1.95 20.72 -4.54
CA ASN A 475 -0.89 21.65 -4.13
C ASN A 475 0.51 21.17 -4.50
N SER A 476 0.64 19.92 -4.95
CA SER A 476 1.91 19.31 -5.36
C SER A 476 1.60 18.09 -6.24
N SER A 477 1.81 18.21 -7.55
CA SER A 477 1.71 17.12 -8.52
C SER A 477 2.88 16.14 -8.47
N SER A 478 3.98 16.48 -7.76
CA SER A 478 5.09 15.54 -7.61
C SER A 478 4.66 14.25 -6.93
N PHE A 479 5.21 13.14 -7.43
CA PHE A 479 5.13 11.83 -6.81
C PHE A 479 6.12 11.75 -5.64
N TYR A 480 5.64 11.28 -4.49
CA TYR A 480 6.47 10.95 -3.32
C TYR A 480 6.23 9.47 -3.01
N SER A 481 7.22 8.63 -3.26
CA SER A 481 7.09 7.16 -3.21
C SER A 481 6.51 6.69 -1.88
N GLU A 482 7.12 7.08 -0.76
CA GLU A 482 6.64 6.72 0.59
C GLU A 482 5.15 7.08 0.85
N TYR A 483 4.63 8.13 0.23
CA TYR A 483 3.26 8.59 0.48
C TYR A 483 2.26 7.93 -0.48
N ALA A 484 2.64 7.86 -1.76
CA ALA A 484 1.81 7.31 -2.81
C ALA A 484 1.73 5.78 -2.73
N LEU A 485 2.85 5.10 -2.47
CA LEU A 485 2.89 3.65 -2.29
C LEU A 485 2.19 3.23 -0.99
N CYS A 486 2.30 4.01 0.08
CA CYS A 486 1.48 3.79 1.28
C CYS A 486 -0.03 3.86 0.98
N LEU A 487 -0.45 4.76 0.08
CA LEU A 487 -1.84 4.82 -0.38
C LEU A 487 -2.22 3.63 -1.28
N ALA A 488 -1.33 3.24 -2.20
CA ALA A 488 -1.53 2.06 -3.05
C ALA A 488 -1.71 0.80 -2.20
N PHE A 489 -0.85 0.60 -1.21
CA PHE A 489 -0.92 -0.50 -0.25
C PHE A 489 -2.28 -0.58 0.43
N GLU A 490 -2.74 0.50 1.05
CA GLU A 490 -4.02 0.49 1.76
C GLU A 490 -5.22 0.35 0.82
N MET A 491 -5.11 0.79 -0.45
CA MET A 491 -6.11 0.52 -1.48
C MET A 491 -6.15 -0.96 -1.92
N LEU A 492 -5.00 -1.64 -2.01
CA LEU A 492 -4.96 -3.09 -2.24
C LEU A 492 -5.63 -3.83 -1.07
N GLN A 493 -5.37 -3.40 0.17
CA GLN A 493 -5.97 -3.96 1.39
C GLN A 493 -7.50 -3.79 1.48
N MET A 494 -8.08 -2.82 0.76
CA MET A 494 -9.54 -2.70 0.68
C MET A 494 -10.21 -3.93 0.03
N ASN A 495 -9.46 -4.66 -0.81
CA ASN A 495 -9.97 -5.76 -1.61
C ASN A 495 -9.95 -7.12 -0.90
N TYR A 496 -9.72 -7.16 0.41
CA TYR A 496 -9.91 -8.36 1.23
C TYR A 496 -11.28 -9.04 1.01
N PRO A 497 -11.36 -10.39 0.98
CA PRO A 497 -10.27 -11.37 1.02
C PRO A 497 -9.70 -11.77 -0.35
N GLU A 498 -10.09 -11.09 -1.43
CA GLU A 498 -9.68 -11.45 -2.80
C GLU A 498 -8.17 -11.34 -3.01
N ILE A 499 -7.61 -10.27 -2.43
CA ILE A 499 -6.18 -10.16 -2.16
C ILE A 499 -6.06 -10.57 -0.71
N GLU A 500 -5.25 -11.59 -0.45
CA GLU A 500 -4.96 -12.03 0.91
C GLU A 500 -4.55 -10.80 1.74
N CYS A 501 -5.41 -10.40 2.68
CA CYS A 501 -5.02 -9.49 3.75
C CYS A 501 -4.72 -10.32 4.98
N PHE A 502 -4.01 -9.69 5.90
CA PHE A 502 -3.45 -10.23 7.14
C PHE A 502 -4.48 -10.77 8.17
N TYR A 503 -5.71 -11.06 7.75
CA TYR A 503 -6.86 -11.25 8.64
C TYR A 503 -7.65 -12.55 8.48
N SER A 504 -7.19 -13.54 7.70
CA SER A 504 -7.39 -14.98 7.95
C SER A 504 -6.92 -15.87 6.79
N LYS A 505 -6.17 -16.91 7.14
CA LYS A 505 -6.66 -18.30 7.08
C LYS A 505 -6.17 -18.93 8.38
N ASP A 506 -7.10 -19.41 9.20
CA ASP A 506 -6.82 -20.14 10.46
C ASP A 506 -6.26 -19.32 11.63
N GLY A 507 -7.11 -18.41 12.13
CA GLY A 507 -7.15 -18.04 13.55
C GLY A 507 -8.10 -18.95 14.34
N ALA A 508 -8.22 -20.22 13.95
CA ALA A 508 -8.88 -21.23 14.77
C ALA A 508 -7.79 -21.93 15.58
N GLU A 509 -7.89 -21.78 16.90
CA GLU A 509 -7.00 -22.28 17.96
C GLU A 509 -5.82 -21.35 18.31
N PHE A 510 -6.14 -20.36 19.16
CA PHE A 510 -5.30 -20.05 20.32
C PHE A 510 -5.61 -21.04 21.44
#